data_AF-A0A353Z5Q9-F1
#
_entry.id   AF-A0A353Z5Q9-F1
#
_cell.length_a   1.000
_cell.length_b   1.000
_cell.length_c   1.000
_cell.angle_alpha   90.00
_cell.angle_beta   90.00
_cell.angle_gamma   90.00
#
_symmetry.space_group_name_H-M   'P 1'
#
loop_
_entity.id
_entity.type
_entity.pdbx_description
1 polymer ?
#
loop_
_entity_poly.entity_id
_entity_poly.type
_entity_poly.pdbx_seq_one_letter_code
_entity_poly.pdbx_strand_id
1 'polypeptide(L)'
;MVDTTKQRLIDAAGAIFAEKGYEAASIREICQLADANIAAVNYHFAGKRALYVAAVRHAQCCRQEDVPFPEFPPDLAPADQLRALIGVMFERMLSPHRPQWHLELMLRELARPTEACVAVVDDYIRPMSDTLLAILNQLLPADLTEEQRWMIGFSTVAQVLFYYTHQPIIRVLMQSRDGEALPLDQLADHVTRFTLAAIGAGPAVVAAGGSPTGVSPAGSHSVKVASGRDA
;
A
#
# COMPACT_ATOMS: atom_id res chain seq x y z
N MET A 1 25.36 2.21 9.25
CA MET A 1 25.30 1.02 10.12
C MET A 1 26.13 -0.08 9.48
N VAL A 2 26.79 -0.92 10.26
CA VAL A 2 27.54 -2.07 9.72
C VAL A 2 26.52 -3.09 9.22
N ASP A 3 26.54 -3.37 7.92
CA ASP A 3 25.67 -4.35 7.29
C ASP A 3 26.06 -5.76 7.76
N THR A 4 25.19 -6.38 8.56
CA THR A 4 25.44 -7.71 9.13
C THR A 4 25.04 -8.77 8.12
N THR A 5 25.68 -9.95 8.15
CA THR A 5 25.25 -11.10 7.33
C THR A 5 23.77 -11.44 7.53
N LYS A 6 23.24 -11.21 8.73
CA LYS A 6 21.81 -11.34 9.04
C LYS A 6 20.95 -10.37 8.22
N GLN A 7 21.37 -9.11 8.11
CA GLN A 7 20.64 -8.07 7.38
C GLN A 7 20.68 -8.32 5.86
N ARG A 8 21.86 -8.61 5.29
CA ARG A 8 22.00 -9.03 3.88
C ARG A 8 21.09 -10.20 3.51
N LEU A 9 20.99 -11.20 4.40
CA LEU A 9 20.10 -12.35 4.20
C LEU A 9 18.63 -11.94 4.21
N ILE A 10 18.23 -11.03 5.09
CA ILE A 10 16.85 -10.50 5.16
C ILE A 10 16.49 -9.74 3.88
N ASP A 11 17.37 -8.86 3.41
CA ASP A 11 17.12 -8.04 2.23
C ASP A 11 17.04 -8.89 0.94
N ALA A 12 17.99 -9.82 0.79
CA ALA A 12 17.99 -10.77 -0.32
C ALA A 12 16.77 -11.70 -0.28
N ALA A 13 16.41 -12.19 0.91
CA ALA A 13 15.22 -13.02 1.09
C ALA A 13 13.97 -12.25 0.70
N GLY A 14 13.82 -11.02 1.19
CA GLY A 14 12.71 -10.14 0.90
C GLY A 14 12.48 -9.94 -0.59
N ALA A 15 13.53 -9.60 -1.33
CA ALA A 15 13.49 -9.43 -2.78
C ALA A 15 13.03 -10.71 -3.50
N ILE A 16 13.66 -11.85 -3.19
CA ILE A 16 13.34 -13.14 -3.84
C ILE A 16 11.91 -13.60 -3.48
N PHE A 17 11.48 -13.40 -2.24
CA PHE A 17 10.14 -13.78 -1.80
C PHE A 17 9.04 -12.90 -2.40
N ALA A 18 9.29 -11.60 -2.58
CA ALA A 18 8.36 -10.73 -3.28
C ALA A 18 8.17 -11.16 -4.75
N GLU A 19 9.27 -11.45 -5.44
CA GLU A 19 9.27 -11.83 -6.86
C GLU A 19 8.65 -13.23 -7.10
N LYS A 20 9.17 -14.26 -6.42
CA LYS A 20 8.83 -15.67 -6.70
C LYS A 20 7.77 -16.22 -5.76
N GLY A 21 7.63 -15.63 -4.59
CA GLY A 21 6.83 -16.16 -3.49
C GLY A 21 7.54 -17.17 -2.62
N TYR A 22 6.90 -17.48 -1.50
CA TYR A 22 7.44 -18.42 -0.51
C TYR A 22 7.78 -19.77 -1.12
N GLU A 23 6.85 -20.46 -1.80
CA GLU A 23 7.08 -21.83 -2.27
C GLU A 23 8.23 -21.94 -3.28
N ALA A 24 8.23 -21.09 -4.32
CA ALA A 24 9.19 -21.16 -5.42
C ALA A 24 10.59 -20.63 -5.07
N ALA A 25 10.72 -19.78 -4.04
CA ALA A 25 12.02 -19.26 -3.60
C ALA A 25 12.91 -20.36 -2.99
N SER A 26 14.19 -20.41 -3.33
CA SER A 26 15.13 -21.34 -2.68
C SER A 26 16.12 -20.63 -1.75
N ILE A 27 16.51 -21.30 -0.65
CA ILE A 27 17.56 -20.80 0.26
C ILE A 27 18.88 -20.59 -0.47
N ARG A 28 19.18 -21.43 -1.46
CA ARG A 28 20.41 -21.32 -2.24
C ARG A 28 20.47 -20.01 -3.04
N GLU A 29 19.38 -19.65 -3.72
CA GLU A 29 19.29 -18.39 -4.46
C GLU A 29 19.40 -17.19 -3.52
N ILE A 30 18.74 -17.23 -2.36
CA ILE A 30 18.80 -16.16 -1.35
C ILE A 30 20.24 -15.98 -0.85
N CYS A 31 20.92 -17.08 -0.51
CA CYS A 31 22.31 -17.06 -0.05
C CYS A 31 23.27 -16.51 -1.12
N GLN A 32 23.03 -16.87 -2.38
CA GLN A 32 23.81 -16.36 -3.51
C GLN A 32 23.64 -14.85 -3.66
N LEU A 33 22.40 -14.35 -3.58
CA LEU A 33 22.12 -12.91 -3.66
C LEU A 33 22.68 -12.14 -2.44
N ALA A 34 22.63 -12.74 -1.25
CA ALA A 34 23.14 -12.14 -0.01
C ALA A 34 24.67 -12.19 0.13
N ASP A 35 25.37 -12.86 -0.77
CA ASP A 35 26.80 -13.24 -0.63
C ASP A 35 27.07 -13.87 0.76
N ALA A 36 26.32 -14.93 1.06
CA ALA A 36 26.34 -15.64 2.34
C ALA A 36 26.34 -17.16 2.13
N ASN A 37 26.86 -17.90 3.12
CA ASN A 37 26.80 -19.36 3.13
C ASN A 37 25.41 -19.85 3.60
N ILE A 38 24.91 -20.95 3.04
CA ILE A 38 23.71 -21.67 3.51
C ILE A 38 23.76 -21.94 5.03
N ALA A 39 24.94 -22.23 5.58
CA ALA A 39 25.12 -22.41 7.03
C ALA A 39 24.74 -21.15 7.84
N ALA A 40 24.93 -19.95 7.27
CA ALA A 40 24.54 -18.69 7.90
C ALA A 40 23.03 -18.54 8.01
N VAL A 41 22.26 -19.11 7.06
CA VAL A 41 20.80 -19.15 7.18
C VAL A 41 20.43 -19.95 8.42
N ASN A 42 20.88 -21.21 8.54
CA ASN A 42 20.56 -22.04 9.71
C ASN A 42 21.06 -21.46 11.04
N TYR A 43 22.18 -20.75 11.02
CA TYR A 43 22.74 -20.09 12.21
C TYR A 43 21.91 -18.89 12.67
N HIS A 44 21.50 -18.02 11.73
CA HIS A 44 20.75 -16.79 12.06
C HIS A 44 19.23 -16.99 12.09
N PHE A 45 18.74 -17.98 11.36
CA PHE A 45 17.33 -18.26 11.11
C PHE A 45 17.12 -19.78 11.15
N ALA A 46 16.10 -20.27 11.83
CA ALA A 46 15.81 -21.71 11.89
C ALA A 46 15.23 -22.28 10.56
N GLY A 47 15.78 -21.88 9.41
CA GLY A 47 15.39 -22.28 8.07
C GLY A 47 14.57 -21.22 7.30
N LYS A 48 14.12 -21.62 6.11
CA LYS A 48 13.41 -20.77 5.13
C LYS A 48 12.19 -20.06 5.70
N ARG A 49 11.40 -20.76 6.52
CA ARG A 49 10.20 -20.20 7.15
C ARG A 49 10.55 -19.08 8.15
N ALA A 50 11.56 -19.29 8.99
CA ALA A 50 11.99 -18.27 9.95
C ALA A 50 12.58 -17.04 9.23
N LEU A 51 13.32 -17.27 8.14
CA LEU A 51 13.84 -16.20 7.29
C LEU A 51 12.72 -15.44 6.58
N TYR A 52 11.68 -16.13 6.11
CA TYR A 52 10.49 -15.50 5.51
C TYR A 52 9.80 -14.55 6.49
N VAL A 53 9.48 -15.03 7.69
CA VAL A 53 8.87 -14.20 8.74
C VAL A 53 9.75 -13.01 9.10
N ALA A 54 11.08 -13.20 9.17
CA ALA A 54 12.02 -12.11 9.42
C ALA A 54 12.03 -11.06 8.29
N ALA A 55 11.97 -11.48 7.03
CA ALA A 55 11.90 -10.58 5.88
C ALA A 55 10.59 -9.77 5.84
N VAL A 56 9.46 -10.43 6.12
CA VAL A 56 8.15 -9.77 6.26
C VAL A 56 8.18 -8.71 7.38
N ARG A 57 8.71 -9.06 8.55
CA ARG A 57 8.85 -8.13 9.68
C ARG A 57 9.80 -6.97 9.37
N HIS A 58 10.91 -7.23 8.69
CA HIS A 58 11.86 -6.20 8.32
C HIS A 58 11.25 -5.17 7.36
N ALA A 59 10.57 -5.65 6.31
CA ALA A 59 9.83 -4.81 5.38
C ALA A 59 8.83 -3.89 6.10
N GLN A 60 8.23 -4.36 7.20
CA GLN A 60 7.31 -3.58 8.03
C GLN A 60 8.03 -2.54 8.89
N CYS A 61 9.06 -2.94 9.65
CA CYS A 61 9.79 -2.04 10.56
C CYS A 61 10.35 -0.83 9.82
N CYS A 62 11.05 -1.05 8.71
CA CYS A 62 11.60 0.07 7.93
C CYS A 62 10.51 1.02 7.45
N ARG A 63 9.31 0.52 7.10
CA ARG A 63 8.21 1.38 6.65
C ARG A 63 7.63 2.24 7.77
N GLN A 64 7.61 1.74 9.00
CA GLN A 64 7.13 2.52 10.16
C GLN A 64 8.16 3.56 10.62
N GLU A 65 9.45 3.19 10.63
CA GLU A 65 10.53 4.10 11.02
C GLU A 65 10.64 5.30 10.07
N ASP A 66 10.51 5.07 8.76
CA ASP A 66 10.62 6.12 7.75
C ASP A 66 9.42 7.08 7.74
N VAL A 67 8.22 6.54 7.97
CA VAL A 67 6.97 7.31 7.97
C VAL A 67 6.16 6.87 9.18
N PRO A 68 6.32 7.52 10.34
CA PRO A 68 5.63 7.13 11.57
C PRO A 68 4.11 7.27 11.41
N PHE A 69 3.38 6.59 12.29
CA PHE A 69 1.94 6.83 12.35
C PHE A 69 1.69 8.28 12.77
N PRO A 70 0.71 8.96 12.17
CA PRO A 70 0.45 10.35 12.49
C PRO A 70 -0.06 10.45 13.92
N GLU A 71 0.60 11.28 14.73
CA GLU A 71 0.05 11.75 15.99
C GLU A 71 -0.78 13.00 15.70
N PHE A 72 -2.06 12.95 16.02
CA PHE A 72 -2.95 14.07 15.77
C PHE A 72 -2.93 15.04 16.95
N PRO A 73 -2.84 16.36 16.69
CA PRO A 73 -3.13 17.37 17.71
C PRO A 73 -4.54 17.12 18.30
N PRO A 74 -4.74 17.33 19.61
CA PRO A 74 -6.04 17.06 20.26
C PRO A 74 -7.23 17.77 19.62
N ASP A 75 -6.99 18.96 19.06
CA ASP A 75 -8.02 19.82 18.48
C ASP A 75 -8.11 19.74 16.95
N LEU A 76 -7.36 18.84 16.31
CA LEU A 76 -7.42 18.68 14.86
C LEU A 76 -8.79 18.10 14.46
N ALA A 77 -9.48 18.74 13.51
CA ALA A 77 -10.80 18.27 13.11
C ALA A 77 -10.74 16.84 12.54
N PRO A 78 -11.74 15.97 12.79
CA PRO A 78 -11.70 14.57 12.33
C PRO A 78 -11.56 14.42 10.80
N ALA A 79 -12.08 15.37 10.03
CA ALA A 79 -11.89 15.43 8.58
C ALA A 79 -10.43 15.64 8.19
N ASP A 80 -9.70 16.48 8.92
CA ASP A 80 -8.27 16.74 8.70
C ASP A 80 -7.41 15.58 9.21
N GLN A 81 -7.80 14.93 10.30
CA GLN A 81 -7.19 13.67 10.74
C GLN A 81 -7.31 12.59 9.66
N LEU A 82 -8.49 12.46 9.05
CA LEU A 82 -8.73 11.52 7.96
C LEU A 82 -7.83 11.82 6.75
N ARG A 83 -7.73 13.09 6.34
CA ARG A 83 -6.81 13.54 5.28
C ARG A 83 -5.37 13.13 5.59
N ALA A 84 -4.89 13.46 6.78
CA ALA A 84 -3.53 13.18 7.20
C ALA A 84 -3.24 11.67 7.22
N LEU A 85 -4.17 10.85 7.73
CA LEU A 85 -4.03 9.39 7.71
C LEU A 85 -3.95 8.84 6.28
N ILE A 86 -4.83 9.29 5.39
CA ILE A 86 -4.82 8.89 3.98
C ILE A 86 -3.51 9.34 3.29
N GLY A 87 -3.01 10.53 3.60
CA GLY A 87 -1.71 11.02 3.13
C GLY A 87 -0.56 10.08 3.54
N VAL A 88 -0.51 9.71 4.82
CA VAL A 88 0.47 8.73 5.33
C VAL A 88 0.33 7.38 4.62
N MET A 89 -0.90 6.92 4.34
CA MET A 89 -1.09 5.68 3.58
C MET A 89 -0.54 5.79 2.15
N PHE A 90 -0.79 6.90 1.45
CA PHE A 90 -0.24 7.13 0.11
C PHE A 90 1.27 7.24 0.13
N GLU A 91 1.86 7.98 1.07
CA GLU A 91 3.31 8.07 1.20
C GLU A 91 3.91 6.69 1.45
N ARG A 92 3.37 5.95 2.43
CA ARG A 92 3.78 4.56 2.70
C ARG A 92 3.70 3.73 1.43
N MET A 93 2.62 3.79 0.66
CA MET A 93 2.41 2.90 -0.48
C MET A 93 3.14 3.29 -1.76
N LEU A 94 3.21 4.58 -2.10
CA LEU A 94 3.66 5.06 -3.41
C LEU A 94 5.01 5.81 -3.39
N SER A 95 5.61 6.04 -2.22
CA SER A 95 6.90 6.76 -2.16
C SER A 95 8.02 5.96 -2.85
N PRO A 96 8.76 6.58 -3.81
CA PRO A 96 9.78 5.91 -4.62
C PRO A 96 11.09 5.63 -3.86
N HIS A 97 11.23 6.10 -2.62
CA HIS A 97 12.47 5.99 -1.85
C HIS A 97 12.70 4.60 -1.22
N ARG A 98 11.90 3.59 -1.58
CA ARG A 98 11.88 2.29 -0.90
C ARG A 98 12.15 1.12 -1.83
N PRO A 99 12.77 0.04 -1.34
CA PRO A 99 12.78 -1.23 -2.04
C PRO A 99 11.33 -1.67 -2.30
N GLN A 100 11.00 -1.84 -3.58
CA GLN A 100 9.64 -2.19 -4.02
C GLN A 100 9.14 -3.49 -3.36
N TRP A 101 10.07 -4.42 -3.07
CA TRP A 101 9.78 -5.71 -2.47
C TRP A 101 9.11 -5.61 -1.09
N HIS A 102 9.33 -4.52 -0.32
CA HIS A 102 8.73 -4.37 1.02
C HIS A 102 7.19 -4.44 0.97
N LEU A 103 6.57 -3.70 0.06
CA LEU A 103 5.11 -3.65 -0.03
C LEU A 103 4.56 -4.82 -0.84
N GLU A 104 5.25 -5.26 -1.89
CA GLU A 104 4.86 -6.44 -2.66
C GLU A 104 4.76 -7.68 -1.78
N LEU A 105 5.74 -7.90 -0.90
CA LEU A 105 5.74 -9.01 0.03
C LEU A 105 4.56 -8.92 1.02
N MET A 106 4.26 -7.73 1.55
CA MET A 106 3.11 -7.54 2.42
C MET A 106 1.76 -7.76 1.70
N LEU A 107 1.59 -7.22 0.50
CA LEU A 107 0.35 -7.44 -0.26
C LEU A 107 0.16 -8.90 -0.66
N ARG A 108 1.26 -9.62 -0.89
CA ARG A 108 1.20 -11.06 -1.13
C ARG A 108 0.64 -11.80 0.07
N GLU A 109 1.10 -11.48 1.29
CA GLU A 109 0.56 -12.08 2.52
C GLU A 109 -0.91 -11.72 2.76
N LEU A 110 -1.32 -10.52 2.38
CA LEU A 110 -2.73 -10.11 2.44
C LEU A 110 -3.61 -10.91 1.47
N ALA A 111 -3.11 -11.17 0.25
CA ALA A 111 -3.85 -11.92 -0.76
C ALA A 111 -3.82 -13.44 -0.54
N ARG A 112 -2.75 -13.95 0.08
CA ARG A 112 -2.53 -15.39 0.34
C ARG A 112 -1.93 -15.55 1.74
N PRO A 113 -2.77 -15.55 2.78
CA PRO A 113 -2.33 -15.59 4.16
C PRO A 113 -1.47 -16.82 4.45
N THR A 114 -0.26 -16.61 4.98
CA THR A 114 0.51 -17.65 5.66
C THR A 114 0.47 -17.40 7.17
N GLU A 115 1.16 -18.21 7.97
CA GLU A 115 1.32 -17.90 9.40
C GLU A 115 2.02 -16.55 9.66
N ALA A 116 2.82 -16.05 8.70
CA ALA A 116 3.39 -14.70 8.80
C ALA A 116 2.30 -13.61 8.73
N CYS A 117 1.17 -13.88 8.08
CA CYS A 117 0.06 -12.96 7.92
C CYS A 117 -0.58 -12.57 9.27
N VAL A 118 -0.68 -13.49 10.23
CA VAL A 118 -1.28 -13.15 11.55
C VAL A 118 -0.44 -12.09 12.27
N ALA A 119 0.89 -12.26 12.28
CA ALA A 119 1.79 -11.26 12.85
C ALA A 119 1.71 -9.92 12.09
N VAL A 120 1.61 -9.95 10.75
CA VAL A 120 1.39 -8.74 9.94
C VAL A 120 0.09 -8.04 10.33
N VAL A 121 -0.98 -8.81 10.55
CA VAL A 121 -2.28 -8.27 10.91
C VAL A 121 -2.20 -7.57 12.26
N ASP A 122 -1.71 -8.26 13.29
CA ASP A 122 -1.73 -7.73 14.65
C ASP A 122 -0.71 -6.59 14.85
N ASP A 123 0.49 -6.70 14.29
CA ASP A 123 1.55 -5.71 14.52
C ASP A 123 1.41 -4.45 13.64
N TYR A 124 0.64 -4.52 12.54
CA TYR A 124 0.62 -3.43 11.55
C TYR A 124 -0.76 -3.07 10.99
N ILE A 125 -1.55 -4.05 10.53
CA ILE A 125 -2.85 -3.76 9.91
C ILE A 125 -3.82 -3.28 10.98
N ARG A 126 -3.82 -3.91 12.16
CA ARG A 126 -4.71 -3.60 13.28
C ARG A 126 -4.52 -2.17 13.81
N PRO A 127 -3.30 -1.69 14.13
CA PRO A 127 -3.09 -0.29 14.52
C PRO A 127 -3.60 0.72 13.49
N MET A 128 -3.38 0.46 12.20
CA MET A 128 -3.87 1.32 11.13
C MET A 128 -5.40 1.29 11.04
N SER A 129 -6.02 0.11 11.12
CA SER A 129 -7.48 -0.01 11.09
C SER A 129 -8.13 0.62 12.31
N ASP A 130 -7.54 0.46 13.50
CA ASP A 130 -8.05 1.02 14.75
C ASP A 130 -8.01 2.54 14.70
N THR A 131 -6.93 3.12 14.18
CA THR A 131 -6.80 4.56 13.96
C THR A 131 -7.86 5.07 12.97
N LEU A 132 -8.02 4.40 11.82
CA LEU A 132 -9.01 4.77 10.81
C LEU A 132 -10.43 4.70 11.39
N LEU A 133 -10.77 3.61 12.08
CA LEU A 133 -12.09 3.46 12.70
C LEU A 133 -12.33 4.46 13.82
N ALA A 134 -11.31 4.81 14.61
CA ALA A 134 -11.43 5.85 15.62
C ALA A 134 -11.77 7.22 15.00
N ILE A 135 -11.17 7.56 13.86
CA ILE A 135 -11.51 8.78 13.11
C ILE A 135 -12.92 8.69 12.51
N LEU A 136 -13.24 7.57 11.84
CA LEU A 136 -14.55 7.37 11.23
C LEU A 136 -15.67 7.39 12.29
N ASN A 137 -15.45 6.86 13.49
CA ASN A 137 -16.44 6.88 14.57
C ASN A 137 -16.77 8.29 15.07
N GLN A 138 -15.88 9.27 14.88
CA GLN A 138 -16.15 10.67 15.17
C GLN A 138 -16.98 11.34 14.07
N LEU A 139 -16.94 10.81 12.84
CA LEU A 139 -17.62 11.35 11.65
C LEU A 139 -18.95 10.65 11.35
N LEU A 140 -19.09 9.40 11.76
CA LEU A 140 -20.21 8.54 11.40
C LEU A 140 -21.38 8.64 12.40
N PRO A 141 -22.64 8.54 11.93
CA PRO A 141 -23.81 8.45 12.80
C PRO A 141 -23.71 7.30 13.81
N ALA A 142 -24.29 7.49 15.01
CA ALA A 142 -24.21 6.53 16.10
C ALA A 142 -25.02 5.23 15.86
N ASP A 143 -26.02 5.28 14.98
CA ASP A 143 -26.94 4.18 14.67
C ASP A 143 -26.38 3.16 13.66
N LEU A 144 -25.22 3.44 13.04
CA LEU A 144 -24.56 2.47 12.18
C LEU A 144 -24.02 1.27 12.95
N THR A 145 -24.23 0.08 12.38
CA THR A 145 -23.68 -1.19 12.89
C THR A 145 -22.16 -1.23 12.76
N GLU A 146 -21.51 -2.12 13.52
CA GLU A 146 -20.06 -2.32 13.42
C GLU A 146 -19.64 -2.76 12.01
N GLU A 147 -20.40 -3.65 11.38
CA GLU A 147 -20.16 -4.11 10.00
C GLU A 147 -20.21 -2.94 9.00
N GLN A 148 -21.16 -2.03 9.13
CA GLN A 148 -21.26 -0.85 8.26
C GLN A 148 -20.03 0.06 8.41
N ARG A 149 -19.54 0.25 9.63
CA ARG A 149 -18.32 1.04 9.90
C ARG A 149 -17.10 0.40 9.24
N TRP A 150 -16.96 -0.92 9.37
CA TRP A 150 -15.91 -1.68 8.68
C TRP A 150 -16.00 -1.57 7.16
N MET A 151 -17.18 -1.71 6.57
CA MET A 151 -17.37 -1.56 5.12
C MET A 151 -16.95 -0.18 4.61
N ILE A 152 -17.24 0.89 5.37
CA ILE A 152 -16.79 2.25 5.04
C ILE A 152 -15.27 2.38 5.16
N GLY A 153 -14.69 1.80 6.21
CA GLY A 153 -13.23 1.70 6.38
C GLY A 153 -12.57 0.99 5.20
N PHE A 154 -13.05 -0.20 4.84
CA PHE A 154 -12.55 -0.96 3.68
C PHE A 154 -12.71 -0.20 2.37
N SER A 155 -13.83 0.50 2.17
CA SER A 155 -14.05 1.32 0.97
C SER A 155 -13.05 2.48 0.87
N THR A 156 -12.66 3.05 2.01
CA THR A 156 -11.62 4.10 2.07
C THR A 156 -10.24 3.53 1.75
N VAL A 157 -9.87 2.42 2.39
CA VAL A 157 -8.57 1.76 2.17
C VAL A 157 -8.43 1.21 0.75
N ALA A 158 -9.51 0.65 0.18
CA ALA A 158 -9.52 0.09 -1.16
C ALA A 158 -9.17 1.11 -2.24
N GLN A 159 -9.63 2.36 -2.10
CA GLN A 159 -9.27 3.45 -3.01
C GLN A 159 -7.76 3.69 -3.02
N VAL A 160 -7.14 3.78 -1.84
CA VAL A 160 -5.68 3.97 -1.72
C VAL A 160 -4.92 2.77 -2.32
N LEU A 161 -5.34 1.54 -1.99
CA LEU A 161 -4.73 0.32 -2.52
C LEU A 161 -4.84 0.21 -4.04
N PHE A 162 -5.92 0.70 -4.65
CA PHE A 162 -6.10 0.68 -6.10
C PHE A 162 -5.02 1.50 -6.81
N TYR A 163 -4.74 2.72 -6.34
CA TYR A 163 -3.69 3.59 -6.89
C TYR A 163 -2.29 2.96 -6.82
N TYR A 164 -2.04 2.13 -5.80
CA TYR A 164 -0.81 1.37 -5.69
C TYR A 164 -0.76 0.17 -6.63
N THR A 165 -1.72 -0.75 -6.49
CA THR A 165 -1.71 -2.05 -7.18
C THR A 165 -1.85 -1.95 -8.69
N HIS A 166 -2.45 -0.86 -9.19
CA HIS A 166 -2.72 -0.64 -10.61
C HIS A 166 -1.97 0.57 -11.16
N GLN A 167 -0.89 1.01 -10.49
CA GLN A 167 -0.16 2.22 -10.84
C GLN A 167 0.28 2.28 -12.33
N PRO A 168 0.81 1.21 -12.96
CA PRO A 168 1.16 1.26 -14.38
C PRO A 168 -0.05 1.51 -15.29
N ILE A 169 -1.19 0.88 -15.00
CA ILE A 169 -2.43 1.05 -15.77
C ILE A 169 -3.00 2.45 -15.56
N ILE A 170 -3.01 2.93 -14.32
CA ILE A 170 -3.51 4.26 -13.98
C ILE A 170 -2.72 5.33 -14.70
N ARG A 171 -1.39 5.22 -14.76
CA ARG A 171 -0.54 6.15 -15.51
C ARG A 171 -0.87 6.20 -16.99
N VAL A 172 -1.09 5.04 -17.60
CA VAL A 172 -1.51 4.94 -19.01
C VAL A 172 -2.87 5.61 -19.21
N LEU A 173 -3.84 5.36 -18.31
CA LEU A 173 -5.17 5.96 -18.37
C LEU A 173 -5.14 7.48 -18.15
N MET A 174 -4.28 7.97 -17.26
CA MET A 174 -4.09 9.38 -16.97
C MET A 174 -3.25 10.12 -18.01
N GLN A 175 -2.72 9.41 -19.03
CA GLN A 175 -1.76 9.95 -19.99
C GLN A 175 -0.56 10.64 -19.32
N SER A 176 -0.17 10.17 -18.13
CA SER A 176 0.96 10.70 -17.38
C SER A 176 2.25 10.44 -18.16
N ARG A 177 3.17 11.40 -18.17
CA ARG A 177 4.47 11.19 -18.82
C ARG A 177 5.25 10.11 -18.07
N ASP A 178 6.08 9.36 -18.79
CA ASP A 178 6.98 8.40 -18.19
C ASP A 178 7.84 9.10 -17.12
N GLY A 179 7.83 8.55 -15.90
CA GLY A 179 8.58 9.07 -14.74
C GLY A 179 7.86 10.14 -13.89
N GLU A 180 6.70 10.66 -14.27
CA GLU A 180 5.99 11.67 -13.48
C GLU A 180 5.35 11.07 -12.22
N ALA A 181 5.73 11.44 -11.00
CA ALA A 181 5.11 10.87 -9.80
C ALA A 181 3.59 11.15 -9.74
N LEU A 182 2.80 10.20 -9.22
CA LEU A 182 1.38 10.47 -8.95
C LEU A 182 1.28 11.60 -7.91
N PRO A 183 0.33 12.54 -8.05
CA PRO A 183 0.22 13.68 -7.14
C PRO A 183 -0.41 13.25 -5.80
N LEU A 184 0.41 12.71 -4.89
CA LEU A 184 -0.06 12.07 -3.65
C LEU A 184 -0.97 12.97 -2.79
N ASP A 185 -0.66 14.26 -2.70
CA ASP A 185 -1.48 15.23 -1.97
C ASP A 185 -2.88 15.41 -2.59
N GLN A 186 -2.95 15.50 -3.93
CA GLN A 186 -4.24 15.59 -4.63
C GLN A 186 -5.05 14.29 -4.51
N LEU A 187 -4.37 13.14 -4.50
CA LEU A 187 -5.02 11.85 -4.28
C LEU A 187 -5.55 11.73 -2.86
N ALA A 188 -4.79 12.18 -1.85
CA ALA A 188 -5.24 12.22 -0.46
C ALA A 188 -6.48 13.12 -0.31
N ASP A 189 -6.46 14.30 -0.93
CA ASP A 189 -7.61 15.21 -0.96
C ASP A 189 -8.81 14.62 -1.68
N HIS A 190 -8.60 13.91 -2.78
CA HIS A 190 -9.67 13.26 -3.51
C HIS A 190 -10.34 12.17 -2.66
N VAL A 191 -9.57 11.21 -2.13
CA VAL A 191 -10.11 10.11 -1.33
C VAL A 191 -10.80 10.64 -0.07
N THR A 192 -10.22 11.63 0.60
CA THR A 192 -10.83 12.26 1.78
C THR A 192 -12.18 12.89 1.45
N ARG A 193 -12.24 13.74 0.42
CA ARG A 193 -13.50 14.36 -0.01
C ARG A 193 -14.52 13.33 -0.45
N PHE A 194 -14.10 12.29 -1.16
CA PHE A 194 -14.97 11.20 -1.59
C PHE A 194 -15.58 10.46 -0.40
N THR A 195 -14.76 10.07 0.57
CA THR A 195 -15.22 9.41 1.80
C THR A 195 -16.15 10.32 2.61
N LEU A 196 -15.79 11.58 2.84
CA LEU A 196 -16.63 12.54 3.59
C LEU A 196 -17.98 12.78 2.91
N ALA A 197 -18.00 12.91 1.58
CA ALA A 197 -19.24 13.04 0.83
C ALA A 197 -20.11 11.79 0.93
N ALA A 198 -19.52 10.60 0.79
CA ALA A 198 -20.24 9.32 0.85
C ALA A 198 -20.90 9.07 2.20
N ILE A 199 -20.31 9.58 3.29
CA ILE A 199 -20.85 9.43 4.66
C ILE A 199 -21.70 10.64 5.11
N GLY A 200 -21.92 11.63 4.24
CA GLY A 200 -22.71 12.83 4.55
C GLY A 200 -22.00 13.83 5.48
N ALA A 201 -20.70 13.67 5.73
CA ALA A 201 -19.89 14.56 6.57
C ALA A 201 -19.19 15.69 5.79
N GLY A 202 -19.41 15.76 4.47
CA GLY A 202 -18.85 16.79 3.60
C GLY A 202 -19.76 17.11 2.40
N PRO A 203 -19.45 18.16 1.63
CA PRO A 203 -20.20 18.49 0.44
C PRO A 203 -20.08 17.37 -0.61
N ALA A 204 -21.06 17.27 -1.50
CA ALA A 204 -20.98 16.37 -2.65
C ALA A 204 -19.70 16.63 -3.46
N VAL A 205 -19.04 15.55 -3.90
CA VAL A 205 -17.77 15.63 -4.66
C VAL A 205 -17.95 16.42 -5.98
N VAL A 206 -19.14 16.32 -6.58
CA VAL A 206 -19.56 17.07 -7.75
C VAL A 206 -20.91 17.73 -7.43
N ALA A 207 -21.04 19.03 -7.70
CA ALA A 207 -22.30 19.73 -7.51
C ALA A 207 -23.36 19.18 -8.48
N ALA A 208 -24.58 18.96 -7.99
CA ALA A 208 -25.72 18.62 -8.83
C ALA A 208 -26.13 19.87 -9.64
N GLY A 209 -25.56 20.03 -10.85
CA GLY A 209 -26.11 20.96 -11.87
C GLY A 209 -25.22 22.11 -12.37
N GLY A 210 -23.99 21.84 -12.82
CA GLY A 210 -23.27 22.73 -13.73
C GLY A 210 -23.16 22.10 -15.12
N SER A 211 -23.81 22.68 -16.14
CA SER A 211 -23.69 22.22 -17.53
C SER A 211 -22.21 22.11 -17.96
N PRO A 212 -21.81 21.06 -18.71
CA PRO A 212 -20.46 20.96 -19.23
C PRO A 212 -20.31 21.98 -20.36
N THR A 213 -19.96 23.22 -20.03
CA THR A 213 -19.52 24.19 -21.03
C THR A 213 -18.05 23.95 -21.30
N GLY A 214 -17.78 23.27 -22.42
CA GLY A 214 -16.50 23.34 -23.11
C GLY A 214 -15.48 22.25 -22.79
N VAL A 215 -15.79 21.00 -23.11
CA VAL A 215 -14.73 20.07 -23.56
C VAL A 215 -15.04 19.74 -25.02
N SER A 216 -14.29 20.36 -25.92
CA SER A 216 -14.24 20.00 -27.34
C SER A 216 -13.76 18.55 -27.46
N PRO A 217 -14.33 17.70 -28.32
CA PRO A 217 -13.92 16.30 -28.41
C PRO A 217 -12.55 16.24 -29.09
N ALA A 218 -11.49 16.20 -28.30
CA ALA A 218 -10.15 15.93 -28.81
C ALA A 218 -10.05 14.43 -29.16
N GLY A 219 -10.08 14.14 -30.46
CA GLY A 219 -9.34 13.06 -31.10
C GLY A 219 -9.72 11.64 -30.69
N SER A 220 -10.51 10.99 -31.54
CA SER A 220 -10.57 9.53 -31.63
C SER A 220 -9.17 8.94 -31.86
N HIS A 221 -8.54 8.42 -30.82
CA HIS A 221 -7.33 7.61 -30.96
C HIS A 221 -7.69 6.12 -30.89
N SER A 222 -7.79 5.52 -32.07
CA SER A 222 -7.84 4.08 -32.24
C SER A 222 -6.61 3.45 -31.60
N VAL A 223 -6.82 2.61 -30.60
CA VAL A 223 -5.81 1.68 -30.09
C VAL A 223 -5.48 0.71 -31.23
N LYS A 224 -4.37 0.94 -31.95
CA LYS A 224 -3.79 -0.09 -32.81
C LYS A 224 -3.16 -1.14 -31.90
N VAL A 225 -3.89 -2.22 -31.68
CA VAL A 225 -3.33 -3.47 -31.16
C VAL A 225 -2.35 -3.98 -32.21
N ALA A 226 -1.05 -3.89 -31.93
CA ALA A 226 -0.03 -4.51 -32.76
C ALA A 226 -0.15 -6.04 -32.60
N SER A 227 -0.80 -6.68 -33.57
CA SER A 227 -0.75 -8.12 -33.76
C SER A 227 0.64 -8.51 -34.27
N GLY A 228 1.54 -8.90 -33.36
CA GLY A 228 2.76 -9.60 -33.71
C GLY A 228 2.49 -11.11 -33.78
N ARG A 229 2.24 -11.62 -35.00
CA ARG A 229 2.49 -13.01 -35.36
C ARG A 229 3.70 -13.06 -36.30
N ASP A 230 4.42 -14.16 -36.18
CA ASP A 230 5.39 -14.75 -37.11
C ASP A 230 6.84 -14.22 -37.03
N ALA A 231 7.68 -14.93 -36.27
CA ALA A 231 8.61 -15.95 -36.79
C ALA A 231 9.14 -16.84 -35.65
#